data_AF-A0A944VZQ5-F1
#
_entry.id   AF-A0A944VZQ5-F1
#
_cell.length_a   1.000
_cell.length_b   1.000
_cell.length_c   1.000
_cell.angle_alpha   90.00
_cell.angle_beta   90.00
_cell.angle_gamma   90.00
#
_symmetry.space_group_name_H-M   'P 1'
#
loop_
_entity.id
_entity.type
_entity.pdbx_description
1 polymer ?
#
loop_
_entity_poly.entity_id
_entity_poly.type
_entity_poly.pdbx_seq_one_letter_code
_entity_poly.pdbx_strand_id
1 'polypeptide(L)'
;MEFVWAILAIFVIILVLVTVISGGVFLFLKLRAHEPINVNLRYLVRIYLLVVTVAGLLVITQGASDLLRAGFASAGSNQFSYDPVWVRLASDDAPQPRSPLEIKDRQQLTDEELDELVTFQNEQQELRTEQEAERRRLGLERAKDEGLIQGFSFLFIGVLIWGSHFAGRRWLESDEEKGSLLNRIYLVLITVVFGIITIVLLPQAVFETFRYVVLDPVDAFNTDQPGQKLALSITTLPIWLLYLYAVIRTMRRTAV
;
A
#
# COMPACT_ATOMS: atom_id res chain seq x y z
N MET A 1 1.71 6.68 2.18
CA MET A 1 0.45 6.15 1.58
C MET A 1 -0.22 7.10 0.59
N GLU A 2 -0.37 8.39 0.92
CA GLU A 2 -1.01 9.43 0.07
C GLU A 2 -0.56 9.42 -1.40
N PHE A 3 0.74 9.30 -1.69
CA PHE A 3 1.26 9.40 -3.07
C PHE A 3 0.89 8.21 -3.97
N VAL A 4 0.97 6.98 -3.45
CA VAL A 4 0.57 5.78 -4.21
C VAL A 4 -0.94 5.77 -4.40
N TRP A 5 -1.72 6.11 -3.36
CA TRP A 5 -3.15 6.28 -3.49
C TRP A 5 -3.52 7.41 -4.45
N ALA A 6 -2.75 8.50 -4.50
CA ALA A 6 -2.95 9.58 -5.46
C ALA A 6 -2.65 9.13 -6.90
N ILE A 7 -1.54 8.44 -7.16
CA ILE A 7 -1.23 7.90 -8.49
C ILE A 7 -2.27 6.87 -8.92
N LEU A 8 -2.65 5.97 -8.02
CA LEU A 8 -3.61 4.91 -8.29
C LEU A 8 -5.01 5.51 -8.48
N ALA A 9 -5.38 6.54 -7.70
CA ALA A 9 -6.60 7.31 -7.89
C ALA A 9 -6.59 8.06 -9.23
N ILE A 10 -5.50 8.73 -9.59
CA ILE A 10 -5.34 9.40 -10.89
C ILE A 10 -5.46 8.38 -12.03
N PHE A 11 -4.82 7.22 -11.90
CA PHE A 11 -4.90 6.16 -12.90
C PHE A 11 -6.33 5.61 -13.02
N VAL A 12 -7.01 5.35 -11.90
CA VAL A 12 -8.41 4.94 -11.87
C VAL A 12 -9.31 6.01 -12.47
N ILE A 13 -9.09 7.28 -12.16
CA ILE A 13 -9.82 8.42 -12.75
C ILE A 13 -9.61 8.44 -14.24
N ILE A 14 -8.38 8.31 -14.74
CA ILE A 14 -8.08 8.25 -16.18
C ILE A 14 -8.75 7.04 -16.82
N LEU A 15 -8.68 5.86 -16.19
CA LEU A 15 -9.31 4.64 -16.69
C LEU A 15 -10.84 4.80 -16.78
N VAL A 16 -11.47 5.38 -15.76
CA VAL A 16 -12.89 5.70 -15.75
C VAL A 16 -13.19 6.74 -16.83
N LEU A 17 -12.39 7.79 -16.97
CA LEU A 17 -12.56 8.82 -18.00
C LEU A 17 -12.52 8.22 -19.40
N VAL A 18 -11.51 7.39 -19.68
CA VAL A 18 -11.34 6.70 -20.96
C VAL A 18 -12.52 5.76 -21.21
N THR A 19 -12.99 5.05 -20.19
CA THR A 19 -14.15 4.15 -20.30
C THR A 19 -15.43 4.91 -20.57
N VAL A 20 -15.67 6.02 -19.88
CA VAL A 20 -16.85 6.89 -20.06
C VAL A 20 -16.81 7.54 -21.44
N ILE A 21 -15.66 8.08 -21.86
CA ILE A 21 -15.51 8.70 -23.19
C ILE A 21 -15.70 7.64 -24.28
N SER A 22 -15.04 6.49 -24.17
CA SER A 22 -15.17 5.42 -25.19
C SER A 22 -16.58 4.87 -25.26
N GLY A 23 -17.23 4.66 -24.10
CA GLY A 23 -18.62 4.25 -24.01
C GLY A 23 -19.58 5.29 -24.59
N GLY A 24 -19.37 6.57 -24.27
CA GLY A 24 -20.16 7.69 -24.79
C GLY A 24 -20.02 7.86 -26.30
N VAL A 25 -18.80 7.79 -26.84
CA VAL A 25 -18.53 7.84 -28.29
C VAL A 25 -19.18 6.65 -29.00
N PHE A 26 -19.06 5.43 -28.45
CA PHE A 26 -19.71 4.25 -29.00
C PHE A 26 -21.23 4.41 -29.06
N LEU A 27 -21.83 4.90 -27.96
CA LEU A 27 -23.27 5.12 -27.86
C LEU A 27 -23.73 6.22 -28.83
N PHE A 28 -22.98 7.31 -28.95
CA PHE A 28 -23.26 8.39 -29.89
C PHE A 28 -23.21 7.93 -31.35
N LEU A 29 -22.18 7.15 -31.73
CA LEU A 29 -22.07 6.58 -33.07
C LEU A 29 -23.24 5.64 -33.40
N LYS A 30 -23.62 4.79 -32.45
CA LYS A 30 -24.78 3.89 -32.56
C LYS A 30 -26.10 4.64 -32.71
N LEU A 31 -26.34 5.68 -31.89
CA LEU A 31 -27.52 6.54 -31.98
C LEU A 31 -27.59 7.25 -33.32
N ARG A 32 -26.46 7.75 -33.82
CA ARG A 32 -26.38 8.40 -35.14
C ARG A 32 -26.66 7.43 -36.29
N ALA A 33 -26.19 6.19 -36.18
CA ALA A 33 -26.39 5.15 -37.17
C ALA A 33 -27.82 4.59 -37.21
N HIS A 34 -28.71 4.97 -36.28
CA HIS A 34 -30.06 4.39 -36.11
C HIS A 34 -30.04 2.86 -35.97
N GLU A 35 -28.92 2.30 -35.55
CA GLU A 35 -28.80 0.86 -35.36
C GLU A 35 -29.38 0.48 -34.00
N PRO A 36 -30.14 -0.64 -33.91
CA PRO A 36 -30.57 -1.15 -32.64
C PRO A 36 -29.35 -1.45 -31.75
N ILE A 37 -29.43 -1.04 -30.49
CA ILE A 37 -28.41 -1.31 -29.46
C ILE A 37 -28.62 -2.76 -28.99
N ASN A 38 -28.17 -3.71 -29.79
CA ASN A 38 -28.09 -5.11 -29.38
C ASN A 38 -26.87 -5.28 -28.47
N VAL A 39 -27.06 -5.01 -27.17
CA VAL A 39 -26.02 -5.24 -26.18
C VAL A 39 -25.92 -6.73 -25.94
N ASN A 40 -24.84 -7.34 -26.45
CA ASN A 40 -24.60 -8.76 -26.23
C ASN A 40 -24.27 -9.00 -24.74
N LEU A 41 -25.19 -9.60 -24.00
CA LEU A 41 -25.03 -9.90 -22.57
C LEU A 41 -23.74 -10.68 -22.29
N ARG A 42 -23.35 -11.59 -23.19
CA ARG A 42 -22.09 -12.35 -23.07
C ARG A 42 -20.88 -11.43 -23.08
N TYR A 43 -20.88 -10.41 -23.92
CA TYR A 43 -19.79 -9.43 -24.00
C TYR A 43 -19.71 -8.57 -22.74
N LEU A 44 -20.86 -8.14 -22.19
CA LEU A 44 -20.90 -7.40 -20.92
C LEU A 44 -20.35 -8.22 -19.75
N VAL A 45 -20.79 -9.48 -19.62
CA VAL A 45 -20.32 -10.39 -18.57
C VAL A 45 -18.81 -10.59 -18.68
N ARG A 46 -18.26 -10.71 -19.91
CA ARG A 46 -16.80 -10.81 -20.09
C ARG A 46 -16.07 -9.55 -19.64
N ILE A 47 -16.55 -8.36 -19.99
CA ILE A 47 -15.94 -7.11 -19.51
C ILE A 47 -15.97 -7.06 -17.97
N TYR A 48 -17.12 -7.36 -17.37
CA TYR A 48 -17.26 -7.42 -15.91
C TYR A 48 -16.23 -8.38 -15.28
N LEU A 49 -16.13 -9.61 -15.79
CA LEU A 49 -15.18 -10.60 -15.27
C LEU A 49 -13.74 -10.14 -15.40
N LEU A 50 -13.36 -9.47 -16.50
CA LEU A 50 -12.02 -8.93 -16.68
C LEU A 50 -11.72 -7.83 -15.66
N VAL A 51 -12.63 -6.86 -15.52
CA VAL A 51 -12.49 -5.76 -14.56
C VAL A 51 -12.35 -6.28 -13.14
N VAL A 52 -13.22 -7.21 -12.73
CA VAL A 52 -13.17 -7.76 -11.37
C VAL A 52 -11.95 -8.65 -11.16
N THR A 53 -11.47 -9.34 -12.19
CA THR A 53 -10.19 -10.08 -12.10
C THR A 53 -9.01 -9.13 -11.86
N VAL A 54 -8.97 -7.97 -12.54
CA VAL A 54 -7.94 -6.95 -12.30
C VAL A 54 -8.07 -6.39 -10.88
N ALA A 55 -9.28 -6.03 -10.45
CA ALA A 55 -9.52 -5.51 -9.10
C ALA A 55 -9.11 -6.53 -8.02
N GLY A 56 -9.48 -7.80 -8.18
CA GLY A 56 -9.08 -8.87 -7.27
C GLY A 56 -7.56 -9.02 -7.20
N LEU A 57 -6.85 -8.90 -8.33
CA LEU A 57 -5.39 -8.97 -8.36
C LEU A 57 -4.73 -7.79 -7.62
N LEU A 58 -5.32 -6.59 -7.69
CA LEU A 58 -4.86 -5.42 -6.91
C LEU A 58 -5.08 -5.64 -5.41
N VAL A 59 -6.22 -6.19 -5.01
CA VAL A 59 -6.51 -6.51 -3.59
C VAL A 59 -5.55 -7.59 -3.07
N ILE A 60 -5.27 -8.63 -3.86
CA ILE A 60 -4.24 -9.64 -3.55
C ILE A 60 -2.88 -8.97 -3.36
N THR A 61 -2.52 -8.04 -4.25
CA THR A 61 -1.23 -7.34 -4.21
C THR A 61 -1.09 -6.53 -2.92
N GLN A 62 -2.14 -5.82 -2.51
CA GLN A 62 -2.16 -5.09 -1.24
C GLN A 62 -2.00 -6.06 -0.05
N GLY A 63 -2.78 -7.13 -0.01
CA GLY A 63 -2.72 -8.13 1.06
C GLY A 63 -1.36 -8.80 1.17
N ALA A 64 -0.81 -9.27 0.05
CA ALA A 64 0.52 -9.89 0.00
C ALA A 64 1.63 -8.91 0.39
N SER A 65 1.53 -7.65 -0.01
CA SER A 65 2.46 -6.60 0.40
C SER A 65 2.40 -6.36 1.91
N ASP A 66 1.22 -6.27 2.50
CA ASP A 66 1.09 -6.07 3.95
C ASP A 66 1.63 -7.27 4.76
N LEU A 67 1.48 -8.49 4.26
CA LEU A 67 2.12 -9.67 4.84
C LEU A 67 3.66 -9.65 4.71
N LEU A 68 4.19 -9.22 3.55
CA LEU A 68 5.64 -9.05 3.37
C LEU A 68 6.20 -8.00 4.32
N ARG A 69 5.50 -6.87 4.53
CA ARG A 69 5.90 -5.84 5.51
C ARG A 69 6.03 -6.41 6.92
N ALA A 70 5.06 -7.23 7.33
CA ALA A 70 5.12 -7.92 8.61
C ALA A 70 6.26 -8.95 8.67
N GLY A 71 6.54 -9.63 7.55
CA GLY A 71 7.71 -10.49 7.39
C GLY A 71 9.02 -9.73 7.59
N PHE A 72 9.20 -8.57 6.95
CA PHE A 72 10.38 -7.72 7.13
C PHE A 72 10.50 -7.18 8.56
N ALA A 73 9.38 -6.80 9.18
CA ALA A 73 9.35 -6.35 10.57
C ALA A 73 9.83 -7.46 11.51
N SER A 74 9.41 -8.70 11.26
CA SER A 74 9.77 -9.86 12.07
C SER A 74 11.22 -10.32 11.84
N ALA A 75 11.74 -10.19 10.63
CA ALA A 75 13.10 -10.60 10.29
C ALA A 75 14.17 -9.54 10.63
N GLY A 76 13.79 -8.27 10.66
CA GLY A 76 14.67 -7.14 10.95
C GLY A 76 14.17 -6.35 12.14
N SER A 77 13.42 -5.28 11.87
CA SER A 77 12.90 -4.40 12.91
C SER A 77 11.55 -3.83 12.50
N ASN A 78 10.65 -3.60 13.48
CA ASN A 78 9.33 -3.05 13.19
C ASN A 78 9.42 -1.68 12.50
N GLN A 79 10.39 -0.85 12.88
CA GLN A 79 10.61 0.50 12.32
C GLN A 79 11.06 0.50 10.85
N PHE A 80 11.50 -0.65 10.31
CA PHE A 80 11.77 -0.79 8.87
C PHE A 80 10.46 -0.75 8.06
N SER A 81 9.36 -1.21 8.64
CA SER A 81 8.10 -1.49 7.93
C SER A 81 6.89 -0.68 8.41
N TYR A 82 6.88 -0.25 9.67
CA TYR A 82 5.74 0.38 10.33
C TYR A 82 6.10 1.63 11.12
N ASP A 83 5.28 2.68 10.99
CA ASP A 83 5.36 3.88 11.82
C ASP A 83 4.70 3.62 13.17
N PRO A 84 5.22 4.16 14.27
CA PRO A 84 4.59 3.99 15.56
C PRO A 84 3.21 4.64 15.57
N VAL A 85 2.18 3.83 15.81
CA VAL A 85 0.84 4.34 16.09
C VAL A 85 0.83 4.87 17.53
N TRP A 86 0.09 5.95 17.77
CA TRP A 86 -0.04 6.48 19.13
C TRP A 86 -0.73 5.46 20.05
N VAL A 87 -0.09 5.14 21.17
CA VAL A 87 -0.62 4.25 22.20
C VAL A 87 -0.66 5.01 23.53
N ARG A 88 -1.78 4.89 24.24
CA ARG A 88 -1.94 5.43 25.58
C ARG A 88 -1.16 4.58 26.58
N LEU A 89 -0.32 5.22 27.40
CA LEU A 89 0.33 4.57 28.54
C LEU A 89 -0.46 4.79 29.82
N ALA A 90 -0.27 3.90 30.80
CA ALA A 90 -0.82 4.08 32.15
C ALA A 90 -0.29 5.36 32.83
N SER A 91 0.92 5.81 32.47
CA SER A 91 1.52 7.05 32.96
C SER A 91 0.82 8.30 32.45
N ASP A 92 0.04 8.22 31.36
CA ASP A 92 -0.70 9.36 30.82
C ASP A 92 -1.82 9.83 31.77
N ASP A 93 -2.34 8.89 32.58
CA ASP A 93 -3.39 9.15 33.57
C ASP A 93 -2.83 9.47 34.97
N ALA A 94 -1.52 9.32 35.17
CA ALA A 94 -0.88 9.58 36.45
C ALA A 94 -0.67 11.10 36.66
N PRO A 95 -0.93 11.64 37.88
CA PRO A 95 -0.57 13.02 38.19
C PRO A 95 0.93 13.22 37.99
N GLN A 96 1.29 14.14 37.10
CA GLN A 96 2.69 14.51 36.87
C GLN A 96 3.23 15.16 38.16
N PRO A 97 4.20 14.55 38.85
CA PRO A 97 4.78 15.18 40.02
C PRO A 97 5.45 16.48 39.58
N ARG A 98 5.08 17.59 40.20
CA ARG A 98 5.74 18.90 40.03
C ARG A 98 6.57 19.18 41.26
N SER A 99 7.80 19.64 41.07
CA SER A 99 8.62 20.05 42.21
C SER A 99 8.13 21.41 42.73
N PRO A 100 8.02 21.63 44.05
CA PRO A 100 7.78 22.96 44.61
C PRO A 100 8.79 24.01 44.11
N LEU A 101 10.01 23.58 43.75
CA LEU A 101 11.07 24.44 43.21
C LEU A 101 10.80 24.89 41.77
N GLU A 102 9.99 24.17 40.99
CA GLU A 102 9.56 24.61 39.65
C GLU A 102 8.59 25.80 39.70
N ILE A 103 7.95 26.02 40.86
CA ILE A 103 6.96 27.08 41.09
C ILE A 103 7.65 28.36 41.63
N LYS A 104 8.84 28.22 42.23
CA LYS A 104 9.62 29.34 42.78
C LYS A 104 10.32 30.13 41.67
N ASP A 105 10.42 31.45 41.81
CA ASP A 105 11.16 32.27 40.84
C ASP A 105 12.65 31.87 40.86
N ARG A 106 13.23 31.73 39.67
CA ARG A 106 14.59 31.23 39.49
C ARG A 106 15.64 32.13 40.15
N GLN A 107 15.34 33.42 40.28
CA GLN A 107 16.19 34.42 40.95
C GLN A 107 16.15 34.31 42.49
N GLN A 108 15.22 33.55 43.05
CA GLN A 108 15.03 33.35 44.48
C GLN A 108 15.51 31.98 44.97
N LEU A 109 16.06 31.15 44.07
CA LEU A 109 16.66 29.87 44.41
C LEU A 109 18.06 30.08 44.98
N THR A 110 18.36 29.41 46.09
CA THR A 110 19.73 29.22 46.57
C THR A 110 20.49 28.26 45.66
N ASP A 111 21.82 28.25 45.75
CA ASP A 111 22.66 27.35 44.93
C ASP A 111 22.32 25.86 45.15
N GLU A 112 21.94 25.49 46.38
CA GLU A 112 21.50 24.13 46.74
C GLU A 112 20.12 23.79 46.14
N GLU A 113 19.15 24.72 46.21
CA GLU A 113 17.83 24.55 45.58
C GLU A 113 17.93 24.52 44.04
N LEU A 114 18.91 25.21 43.45
CA LEU A 114 19.15 25.18 42.01
C LEU A 114 19.66 23.81 41.56
N ASP A 115 20.57 23.20 42.32
CA ASP A 115 21.10 21.85 42.07
C ASP A 115 20.01 20.77 42.19
N GLU A 116 19.15 20.90 43.21
CA GLU A 116 17.98 20.02 43.40
C GLU A 116 16.99 20.14 42.23
N LEU A 117 16.70 21.35 41.75
CA LEU A 117 15.83 21.57 40.59
C LEU A 117 16.39 20.96 39.30
N VAL A 118 17.70 21.10 39.06
CA VAL A 118 18.36 20.49 37.89
C VAL A 118 18.29 18.98 37.96
N THR A 119 18.53 18.39 39.13
CA THR A 119 18.44 16.95 39.35
C THR A 119 17.02 16.44 39.06
N PHE A 120 16.00 17.11 39.60
CA PHE A 120 14.60 16.78 39.32
C PHE A 120 14.22 16.89 37.84
N GLN A 121 14.71 17.93 37.14
CA GLN A 121 14.47 18.11 35.71
C GLN A 121 15.12 17.01 34.87
N ASN A 122 16.33 16.60 35.23
CA ASN A 122 17.02 15.50 34.57
C ASN A 122 16.27 14.18 34.77
N GLU A 123 15.83 13.87 36.00
CA GLU A 123 15.00 12.68 36.28
C GLU A 123 13.69 12.69 35.48
N GLN A 124 13.00 13.83 35.41
CA GLN A 124 11.79 13.98 34.59
C GLN A 124 12.06 13.80 33.10
N GLN A 125 13.19 14.31 32.60
CA GLN A 125 13.57 14.15 31.20
C GLN A 125 13.92 12.71 30.87
N GLU A 126 14.61 12.00 31.76
CA GLU A 126 14.88 10.56 31.63
C GLU A 126 13.58 9.76 31.59
N LEU A 127 12.67 10.00 32.54
CA LEU A 127 11.36 9.34 32.58
C LEU A 127 10.53 9.59 31.31
N ARG A 128 10.54 10.82 30.77
CA ARG A 128 9.87 11.13 29.51
C ARG A 128 10.49 10.38 28.33
N THR A 129 11.82 10.31 28.28
CA THR A 129 12.55 9.60 27.23
C THR A 129 12.23 8.10 27.27
N GLU A 130 12.18 7.51 28.46
CA GLU A 130 11.78 6.11 28.66
C GLU A 130 10.33 5.87 28.23
N GLN A 131 9.40 6.74 28.64
CA GLN A 131 7.99 6.65 28.24
C GLN A 131 7.81 6.79 26.73
N GLU A 132 8.54 7.69 26.08
CA GLU A 132 8.51 7.85 24.63
C GLU A 132 9.06 6.62 23.90
N ALA A 133 10.16 6.03 24.40
CA ALA A 133 10.71 4.79 23.88
C ALA A 133 9.71 3.62 24.03
N GLU A 134 9.04 3.53 25.18
CA GLU A 134 8.01 2.53 25.43
C GLU A 134 6.78 2.71 24.53
N ARG A 135 6.27 3.94 24.40
CA ARG A 135 5.17 4.26 23.45
C ARG A 135 5.55 3.88 22.03
N ARG A 136 6.76 4.22 21.58
CA ARG A 136 7.24 3.89 20.24
C ARG A 136 7.27 2.38 20.05
N ARG A 137 7.79 1.62 21.02
CA ARG A 137 7.83 0.15 20.98
C ARG A 137 6.42 -0.45 20.85
N LEU A 138 5.50 -0.06 21.73
CA LEU A 138 4.12 -0.55 21.72
C LEU A 138 3.35 -0.12 20.45
N GLY A 139 3.57 1.11 19.99
CA GLY A 139 2.98 1.64 18.77
C GLY A 139 3.44 0.91 17.52
N LEU A 140 4.73 0.56 17.43
CA LEU A 140 5.29 -0.25 16.36
C LEU A 140 4.74 -1.68 16.36
N GLU A 141 4.61 -2.28 17.55
CA GLU A 141 4.03 -3.61 17.71
C GLU A 141 2.56 -3.64 17.27
N ARG A 142 1.77 -2.67 17.71
CA ARG A 142 0.38 -2.51 17.31
C ARG A 142 0.23 -2.31 15.80
N ALA A 143 1.06 -1.45 15.19
CA ALA A 143 1.02 -1.20 13.76
C ALA A 143 1.32 -2.45 12.94
N LYS A 144 2.26 -3.29 13.41
CA LYS A 144 2.57 -4.59 12.79
C LYS A 144 1.37 -5.54 12.89
N ASP A 145 0.72 -5.63 14.05
CA ASP A 145 -0.42 -6.52 14.27
C ASP A 145 -1.64 -6.11 13.44
N GLU A 146 -1.95 -4.81 13.38
CA GLU A 146 -2.98 -4.26 12.49
C GLU A 146 -2.64 -4.54 11.01
N GLY A 147 -1.37 -4.36 10.62
CA GLY A 147 -0.89 -4.69 9.29
C GLY A 147 -1.00 -6.18 8.92
N LEU A 148 -0.74 -7.09 9.87
CA LEU A 148 -0.93 -8.54 9.69
C LEU A 148 -2.41 -8.88 9.45
N ILE A 149 -3.30 -8.34 10.28
CA ILE A 149 -4.75 -8.57 10.17
C ILE A 149 -5.27 -8.04 8.84
N GLN A 150 -4.86 -6.83 8.45
CA GLN A 150 -5.21 -6.22 7.18
C GLN A 150 -4.68 -7.05 6.01
N GLY A 151 -3.41 -7.45 6.07
CA GLY A 151 -2.76 -8.25 5.03
C GLY A 151 -3.47 -9.58 4.79
N PHE A 152 -3.80 -10.31 5.87
CA PHE A 152 -4.54 -11.57 5.76
C PHE A 152 -5.95 -11.35 5.19
N SER A 153 -6.65 -10.32 5.68
CA SER A 153 -8.02 -10.01 5.24
C SER A 153 -8.08 -9.65 3.76
N PHE A 154 -7.21 -8.76 3.28
CA PHE A 154 -7.15 -8.41 1.86
C PHE A 154 -6.64 -9.56 1.01
N LEU A 155 -5.65 -10.34 1.46
CA LEU A 155 -5.20 -11.49 0.68
C LEU A 155 -6.33 -12.52 0.53
N PHE A 156 -7.00 -12.87 1.62
CA PHE A 156 -8.08 -13.86 1.62
C PHE A 156 -9.25 -13.42 0.74
N ILE A 157 -9.77 -12.22 0.95
CA ILE A 157 -10.88 -11.68 0.16
C ILE A 157 -10.45 -11.47 -1.30
N GLY A 158 -9.25 -10.97 -1.54
CA GLY A 158 -8.69 -10.80 -2.87
C GLY A 158 -8.60 -12.11 -3.65
N VAL A 159 -8.12 -13.19 -3.00
CA VAL A 159 -8.06 -14.54 -3.59
C VAL A 159 -9.45 -15.08 -3.89
N LEU A 160 -10.44 -14.87 -3.01
CA LEU A 160 -11.82 -15.29 -3.26
C LEU A 160 -12.43 -14.55 -4.47
N ILE A 161 -12.28 -13.23 -4.52
CA ILE A 161 -12.78 -12.41 -5.63
C ILE A 161 -12.07 -12.80 -6.93
N TRP A 162 -10.74 -12.77 -6.94
CA TRP A 162 -9.96 -13.11 -8.13
C TRP A 162 -10.23 -14.53 -8.60
N GLY A 163 -10.20 -15.51 -7.69
CA GLY A 163 -10.36 -16.92 -8.01
C GLY A 163 -11.74 -17.25 -8.56
N SER A 164 -12.80 -16.73 -7.95
CA SER A 164 -14.18 -16.93 -8.44
C SER A 164 -14.39 -16.33 -9.83
N HIS A 165 -13.89 -15.12 -10.07
CA HIS A 165 -14.07 -14.42 -11.36
C HIS A 165 -13.16 -14.99 -12.45
N PHE A 166 -11.94 -15.38 -12.10
CA PHE A 166 -11.04 -16.08 -13.00
C PHE A 166 -11.60 -17.46 -13.41
N ALA A 167 -12.18 -18.21 -12.47
CA ALA A 167 -12.86 -19.46 -12.76
C ALA A 167 -14.08 -19.25 -13.67
N GLY A 168 -14.93 -18.27 -13.33
CA GLY A 168 -16.09 -17.91 -14.16
C GLY A 168 -15.70 -17.53 -15.59
N ARG A 169 -14.62 -16.75 -15.73
CA ARG A 169 -14.04 -16.43 -17.04
C ARG A 169 -13.61 -17.70 -17.78
N ARG A 170 -12.84 -18.58 -17.13
CA ARG A 170 -12.32 -19.79 -17.75
C ARG A 170 -13.43 -20.75 -18.21
N TRP A 171 -14.58 -20.74 -17.53
CA TRP A 171 -15.74 -21.55 -17.90
C TRP A 171 -16.56 -20.96 -19.05
N LEU A 172 -16.64 -19.63 -19.15
CA LEU A 172 -17.45 -18.94 -20.16
C LEU A 172 -16.70 -18.64 -21.47
N GLU A 173 -15.36 -18.57 -21.43
CA GLU A 173 -14.54 -18.12 -22.55
C GLU A 173 -14.28 -19.24 -23.58
N SER A 174 -14.82 -19.09 -24.79
CA SER A 174 -14.56 -20.02 -25.90
C SER A 174 -13.15 -19.84 -26.49
N ASP A 175 -12.69 -20.77 -27.34
CA ASP A 175 -11.34 -20.70 -27.91
C ASP A 175 -11.13 -19.49 -28.84
N GLU A 176 -12.15 -19.09 -29.60
CA GLU A 176 -12.13 -17.85 -30.40
C GLU A 176 -12.04 -16.60 -29.50
N GLU A 177 -12.74 -16.64 -28.37
CA GLU A 177 -12.78 -15.54 -27.41
C GLU A 177 -11.43 -15.33 -26.69
N LYS A 178 -10.65 -16.40 -26.49
CA LYS A 178 -9.28 -16.32 -25.95
C LYS A 178 -8.33 -15.55 -26.88
N GLY A 179 -8.54 -15.62 -28.20
CA GLY A 179 -7.76 -14.89 -29.20
C GLY A 179 -8.21 -13.43 -29.43
N SER A 180 -9.35 -13.05 -28.85
CA SER A 180 -10.03 -11.78 -29.13
C SER A 180 -9.23 -10.53 -28.73
N LEU A 181 -9.54 -9.41 -29.38
CA LEU A 181 -8.98 -8.09 -29.07
C LEU A 181 -9.21 -7.69 -27.61
N LEU A 182 -10.35 -8.06 -27.02
CA LEU A 182 -10.66 -7.78 -25.61
C LEU A 182 -9.65 -8.45 -24.65
N ASN A 183 -9.29 -9.72 -24.90
CA ASN A 183 -8.28 -10.40 -24.10
C ASN A 183 -6.88 -9.77 -24.27
N ARG A 184 -6.54 -9.34 -25.49
CA ARG A 184 -5.28 -8.63 -25.73
C ARG A 184 -5.22 -7.30 -24.97
N ILE A 185 -6.29 -6.51 -25.00
CA ILE A 185 -6.42 -5.28 -24.21
C ILE A 185 -6.25 -5.59 -22.72
N TYR A 186 -6.92 -6.61 -22.21
CA TYR A 186 -6.77 -7.03 -20.81
C TYR A 186 -5.31 -7.35 -20.44
N LEU A 187 -4.61 -8.15 -21.25
CA LEU A 187 -3.21 -8.50 -21.00
C LEU A 187 -2.31 -7.26 -21.01
N VAL A 188 -2.50 -6.37 -21.99
CA VAL A 188 -1.75 -5.11 -22.09
C VAL A 188 -2.05 -4.22 -20.88
N LEU A 189 -3.31 -4.08 -20.48
CA LEU A 189 -3.73 -3.25 -19.35
C LEU A 189 -3.05 -3.70 -18.05
N ILE A 190 -3.11 -4.99 -17.72
CA ILE A 190 -2.44 -5.52 -16.51
C ILE A 190 -0.93 -5.29 -16.59
N THR A 191 -0.33 -5.57 -17.76
CA THR A 191 1.12 -5.37 -17.95
C THR A 191 1.51 -3.91 -17.72
N VAL A 192 0.74 -2.95 -18.22
CA VAL A 192 0.98 -1.51 -18.03
C VAL A 192 0.79 -1.11 -16.57
N VAL A 193 -0.31 -1.52 -15.93
CA VAL A 193 -0.61 -1.18 -14.52
C VAL A 193 0.51 -1.67 -13.60
N PHE A 194 0.82 -2.96 -13.63
CA PHE A 194 1.84 -3.53 -12.76
C PHE A 194 3.25 -3.10 -13.16
N GLY A 195 3.48 -2.82 -14.45
CA GLY A 195 4.74 -2.27 -14.95
C GLY A 195 5.00 -0.87 -14.41
N ILE A 196 4.03 0.05 -14.50
CA ILE A 196 4.16 1.41 -13.95
C ILE A 196 4.40 1.37 -12.45
N ILE A 197 3.60 0.60 -11.70
CA ILE A 197 3.77 0.47 -10.25
C ILE A 197 5.18 -0.02 -9.92
N THR A 198 5.66 -1.07 -10.60
CA THR A 198 7.00 -1.63 -10.34
C THR A 198 8.12 -0.66 -10.74
N ILE A 199 8.03 -0.02 -11.91
CA ILE A 199 9.07 0.90 -12.41
C ILE A 199 9.20 2.13 -11.51
N VAL A 200 8.10 2.61 -10.93
CA VAL A 200 8.11 3.77 -10.02
C VAL A 200 8.60 3.36 -8.63
N LEU A 201 8.07 2.27 -8.07
CA LEU A 201 8.33 1.90 -6.68
C LEU A 201 9.67 1.20 -6.48
N LEU A 202 10.15 0.41 -7.45
CA LEU A 202 11.36 -0.39 -7.25
C LEU A 202 12.61 0.48 -7.02
N PRO A 203 12.89 1.54 -7.81
CA PRO A 203 14.05 2.39 -7.55
C PRO A 203 13.94 3.12 -6.20
N GLN A 204 12.74 3.56 -5.83
CA GLN A 204 12.49 4.21 -4.53
C GLN A 204 12.72 3.24 -3.37
N ALA A 205 12.20 2.02 -3.48
CA ALA A 205 12.37 0.97 -2.48
C ALA A 205 13.84 0.62 -2.28
N VAL A 206 14.61 0.49 -3.36
CA VAL A 206 16.05 0.25 -3.31
C VAL A 206 16.75 1.41 -2.60
N PHE A 207 16.49 2.65 -3.02
CA PHE A 207 17.09 3.83 -2.40
C PHE A 207 16.78 3.94 -0.91
N GLU A 208 15.51 3.81 -0.51
CA GLU A 208 15.09 3.90 0.88
C GLU A 208 15.65 2.77 1.74
N THR A 209 15.76 1.56 1.19
CA THR A 209 16.37 0.42 1.88
C THR A 209 17.85 0.68 2.13
N PHE A 210 18.60 1.13 1.11
CA PHE A 210 20.00 1.50 1.28
C PHE A 210 20.17 2.66 2.27
N ARG A 211 19.34 3.70 2.15
CA ARG A 211 19.34 4.83 3.09
C ARG A 211 19.17 4.35 4.53
N TYR A 212 18.19 3.46 4.76
CA TYR A 212 17.92 2.90 6.09
C TYR A 212 19.08 2.06 6.63
N VAL A 213 19.72 1.24 5.78
CA VAL A 213 20.81 0.35 6.20
C VAL A 213 22.14 1.09 6.39
N VAL A 214 22.40 2.16 5.62
CA VAL A 214 23.71 2.84 5.58
C VAL A 214 23.78 4.07 6.47
N LEU A 215 22.71 4.86 6.58
CA LEU A 215 22.76 6.20 7.20
C LEU A 215 22.23 6.26 8.64
N ASP A 216 21.96 5.10 9.25
CA ASP A 216 21.13 4.94 10.44
C ASP A 216 19.74 5.59 10.29
N PRO A 217 18.69 5.07 10.94
CA PRO A 217 17.38 5.69 10.92
C PRO A 217 17.43 7.03 11.68
N VAL A 218 17.68 8.12 10.95
CA VAL A 218 17.71 9.48 11.50
C VAL A 218 16.38 9.79 12.18
N ASP A 219 16.47 10.30 13.42
CA ASP A 219 15.39 10.51 14.40
C ASP A 219 14.07 11.08 13.87
N ALA A 220 12.98 10.64 14.53
CA ALA A 220 11.62 11.18 14.75
C ALA A 220 10.83 11.91 13.63
N PHE A 221 11.48 12.47 12.61
CA PHE A 221 10.87 13.30 11.56
C PHE A 221 10.80 12.60 10.20
N ASN A 222 11.40 11.42 10.06
CA ASN A 222 11.43 10.69 8.80
C ASN A 222 10.31 9.65 8.77
N THR A 223 9.24 9.95 8.02
CA THR A 223 8.02 9.12 7.85
C THR A 223 8.13 8.13 6.69
N ASP A 224 9.26 8.10 5.98
CA ASP A 224 9.44 7.27 4.78
C ASP A 224 10.13 5.95 5.10
N GLN A 225 9.30 4.95 5.38
CA GLN A 225 9.75 3.61 5.73
C GLN A 225 9.91 2.73 4.50
N PRO A 226 11.09 2.11 4.33
CA PRO A 226 11.39 1.35 3.12
C PRO A 226 10.49 0.13 2.94
N GLY A 227 10.02 -0.48 4.05
CA GLY A 227 9.30 -1.75 4.03
C GLY A 227 8.04 -1.71 3.17
N GLN A 228 7.32 -0.58 3.11
CA GLN A 228 6.13 -0.47 2.27
C GLN A 228 6.46 -0.56 0.78
N LYS A 229 7.37 0.29 0.29
CA LYS A 229 7.71 0.35 -1.14
C LYS A 229 8.41 -0.93 -1.58
N LEU A 230 9.24 -1.49 -0.71
CA LEU A 230 9.93 -2.75 -0.97
C LEU A 230 8.93 -3.92 -1.08
N ALA A 231 7.99 -4.04 -0.15
CA ALA A 231 6.98 -5.09 -0.18
C ALA A 231 6.09 -5.01 -1.43
N LEU A 232 5.63 -3.82 -1.79
CA LEU A 232 4.86 -3.61 -3.01
C LEU A 232 5.66 -3.99 -4.25
N SER A 233 6.91 -3.53 -4.35
CA SER A 233 7.78 -3.82 -5.50
C SER A 233 8.03 -5.33 -5.66
N ILE A 234 8.31 -6.03 -4.56
CA ILE A 234 8.50 -7.49 -4.56
C ILE A 234 7.21 -8.21 -4.98
N THR A 235 6.05 -7.70 -4.59
CA THR A 235 4.76 -8.31 -4.95
C THR A 235 4.37 -8.05 -6.40
N THR A 236 4.58 -6.83 -6.91
CA THR A 236 4.13 -6.42 -8.25
C THR A 236 5.05 -6.89 -9.36
N LEU A 237 6.37 -7.00 -9.08
CA LEU A 237 7.37 -7.45 -10.05
C LEU A 237 7.03 -8.82 -10.69
N PRO A 238 6.77 -9.91 -9.93
CA PRO A 238 6.46 -11.20 -10.54
C PRO A 238 5.17 -11.15 -11.36
N ILE A 239 4.16 -10.39 -10.91
CA ILE A 239 2.91 -10.20 -11.66
C ILE A 239 3.21 -9.51 -13.00
N TRP A 240 3.95 -8.41 -12.98
CA TRP A 240 4.34 -7.70 -14.19
C TRP A 240 5.10 -8.60 -15.17
N LEU A 241 6.11 -9.34 -14.70
CA LEU A 241 6.92 -10.22 -15.54
C LEU A 241 6.10 -11.35 -16.17
N LEU A 242 5.17 -11.95 -15.41
CA LEU A 242 4.28 -13.00 -15.91
C LEU A 242 3.38 -12.48 -17.04
N TYR A 243 2.77 -11.31 -16.85
CA TYR A 243 1.88 -10.71 -17.85
C TYR A 243 2.65 -10.16 -19.07
N LEU A 244 3.82 -9.56 -18.86
CA LEU A 244 4.72 -9.16 -19.94
C LEU A 244 5.12 -10.36 -20.80
N TYR A 245 5.49 -11.48 -20.16
CA TYR A 245 5.78 -12.73 -20.86
C TYR A 245 4.57 -13.23 -21.66
N ALA A 246 3.36 -13.18 -21.08
CA ALA A 246 2.14 -13.57 -21.76
C ALA A 246 1.84 -12.69 -23.00
N VAL A 247 2.07 -11.38 -22.91
CA VAL A 247 1.94 -10.45 -24.04
C VAL A 247 2.94 -10.80 -25.14
N ILE A 248 4.22 -10.93 -24.81
CA ILE A 248 5.28 -11.28 -25.77
C ILE A 248 4.98 -12.61 -26.47
N ARG A 249 4.56 -13.62 -25.70
CA ARG A 249 4.18 -14.93 -26.23
C ARG A 249 2.99 -14.84 -27.19
N THR A 250 2.01 -14.00 -26.90
CA THR A 250 0.83 -13.80 -27.75
C THR A 250 1.19 -13.11 -29.08
N MET A 251 2.08 -12.12 -29.03
CA MET A 251 2.58 -11.45 -30.24
C MET A 251 3.35 -12.43 -31.15
N ARG A 252 4.25 -13.24 -30.57
CA ARG A 252 5.01 -14.24 -31.34
C ARG A 252 4.12 -15.26 -32.04
N ARG A 253 3.02 -15.68 -31.41
CA ARG A 253 2.05 -16.62 -31.99
C ARG A 253 1.19 -16.03 -33.10
N THR A 254 1.08 -14.71 -33.19
CA THR A 254 0.31 -14.03 -34.24
C THR A 254 1.19 -13.71 -35.45
N ALA A 255 2.52 -13.77 -35.30
CA ALA A 255 3.49 -13.52 -36.37
C ALA A 255 3.91 -14.78 -37.15
N VAL A 256 3.41 -15.95 -36.75
CA VAL A 256 3.55 -17.26 -37.42
C VAL A 256 2.20 -17.64 -37.99
#